data_AF-A0A3C0G3V4-F1
#
_entry.id   AF-A0A3C0G3V4-F1
#
_cell.length_a   1.000
_cell.length_b   1.000
_cell.length_c   1.000
_cell.angle_alpha   90.00
_cell.angle_beta   90.00
_cell.angle_gamma   90.00
#
_symmetry.space_group_name_H-M   'P 1'
#
loop_
_entity.id
_entity.type
_entity.pdbx_description
1 polymer ?
#
loop_
_entity_poly.entity_id
_entity_poly.type
_entity_poly.pdbx_seq_one_letter_code
_entity_poly.pdbx_strand_id
1 'polypeptide(L)'
;MKGETLFDSFRDISEKEWKQKIQYNLKGKDYNEEVVWNSPEGIKVKPFYHAEDLEHITIQQTQNSSWKIGQNIYAGNAIMANEKALRYLEKGAEALQFIVPSENVDAVIILNNIDLSRVKVCFELQFVSKTYIKQILDKVSNANKIHWQIDPIGHLARSGNWYENMSSDMSLVEELFTLDTETILSVDVSLYENAGADIVQQLAYAMSHANEYLNVLKQGENLGQLKSIDFKVSVAGNYFFEIAKLKALRNLWNVLS
;
A
#
# COMPACT_ATOMS: atom_id res chain seq x y z
N MET A 1 -33.21 -9.64 -16.43
CA MET A 1 -33.61 -11.06 -16.52
C MET A 1 -33.32 -11.71 -15.18
N LYS A 2 -34.35 -12.12 -14.42
CA LYS A 2 -34.18 -13.10 -13.34
C LYS A 2 -33.85 -14.41 -14.05
N GLY A 3 -32.58 -14.78 -14.04
CA GLY A 3 -32.01 -15.79 -14.92
C GLY A 3 -32.59 -17.17 -14.66
N GLU A 4 -32.90 -17.88 -15.74
CA GLU A 4 -33.16 -19.32 -15.72
C GLU A 4 -32.00 -20.03 -15.03
N THR A 5 -32.34 -20.92 -14.10
CA THR A 5 -31.42 -21.76 -13.36
C THR A 5 -30.86 -22.85 -14.28
N LEU A 6 -29.74 -22.53 -14.94
CA LEU A 6 -29.07 -23.37 -15.95
C LEU A 6 -28.76 -24.81 -15.50
N PHE A 7 -28.79 -25.10 -14.19
CA PHE A 7 -28.35 -26.37 -13.62
C PHE A 7 -29.39 -27.14 -12.79
N ASP A 8 -30.66 -26.69 -12.73
CA ASP A 8 -31.70 -27.35 -11.91
C ASP A 8 -32.00 -28.81 -12.29
N SER A 9 -31.67 -29.19 -13.52
CA SER A 9 -31.82 -30.59 -13.98
C SER A 9 -30.69 -31.51 -13.50
N PHE A 10 -29.68 -30.98 -12.81
CA PHE A 10 -28.55 -31.73 -12.28
C PHE A 10 -28.57 -31.68 -10.76
N ARG A 11 -28.11 -32.76 -10.13
CA ARG A 11 -27.88 -32.78 -8.68
C ARG A 11 -26.66 -31.93 -8.33
N ASP A 12 -26.67 -31.35 -7.14
CA ASP A 12 -25.50 -30.70 -6.57
C ASP A 12 -24.36 -31.71 -6.37
N ILE A 13 -23.13 -31.21 -6.49
CA ILE A 13 -21.90 -31.98 -6.31
C ILE A 13 -21.12 -31.39 -5.15
N SER A 14 -20.87 -32.21 -4.13
CA SER A 14 -20.12 -31.81 -2.93
C SER A 14 -18.61 -31.71 -3.16
N GLU A 15 -17.88 -31.01 -2.28
CA GLU A 15 -16.40 -30.98 -2.28
C GLU A 15 -15.81 -32.42 -2.24
N LYS A 16 -16.43 -33.30 -1.43
CA LYS A 16 -16.00 -34.69 -1.29
C LYS A 16 -16.09 -35.46 -2.62
N GLU A 17 -17.16 -35.27 -3.37
CA GLU A 17 -17.35 -35.95 -4.66
C GLU A 17 -16.36 -35.44 -5.72
N TRP A 18 -16.12 -34.13 -5.75
CA TRP A 18 -15.06 -33.54 -6.57
C TRP A 18 -13.69 -34.14 -6.25
N LYS A 19 -13.34 -34.20 -4.96
CA LYS A 19 -12.08 -34.77 -4.49
C LYS A 19 -11.94 -36.25 -4.84
N GLN A 20 -13.01 -37.04 -4.69
CA GLN A 20 -13.02 -38.46 -5.08
C GLN A 20 -12.79 -38.64 -6.59
N LYS A 21 -13.38 -37.77 -7.42
CA LYS A 21 -13.18 -37.83 -8.87
C LYS A 21 -11.74 -37.50 -9.27
N ILE A 22 -11.13 -36.50 -8.64
CA ILE A 22 -9.71 -36.17 -8.85
C ILE A 22 -8.84 -37.35 -8.42
N GLN A 23 -9.08 -37.92 -7.23
CA GLN A 23 -8.32 -39.06 -6.72
C GLN A 23 -8.38 -40.28 -7.65
N TYR A 24 -9.56 -40.56 -8.21
CA TYR A 24 -9.72 -41.61 -9.22
C TYR A 24 -8.87 -41.34 -10.47
N ASN A 25 -8.86 -40.09 -10.96
CA ASN A 25 -8.06 -39.68 -12.12
C ASN A 25 -6.55 -39.71 -11.85
N LEU A 26 -6.12 -39.55 -10.59
CA LEU A 26 -4.72 -39.65 -10.17
C LEU A 26 -4.17 -41.09 -10.15
N LYS A 27 -5.01 -42.12 -10.40
CA LYS A 27 -4.61 -43.52 -10.55
C LYS A 27 -3.73 -44.05 -9.40
N GLY A 28 -4.05 -43.65 -8.17
CA GLY A 28 -3.35 -44.09 -6.95
C GLY A 28 -2.22 -43.18 -6.49
N LYS A 29 -1.88 -42.10 -7.21
CA LYS A 29 -0.97 -41.06 -6.73
C LYS A 29 -1.62 -40.22 -5.61
N ASP A 30 -0.80 -39.68 -4.71
CA ASP A 30 -1.29 -38.88 -3.59
C ASP A 30 -1.82 -37.51 -4.05
N TYR A 31 -2.99 -37.13 -3.55
CA TYR A 31 -3.64 -35.87 -3.90
C TYR A 31 -2.85 -34.63 -3.44
N ASN A 32 -2.30 -34.66 -2.22
CA ASN A 32 -1.60 -33.51 -1.66
C ASN A 32 -0.22 -33.32 -2.29
N GLU A 33 0.41 -34.40 -2.74
CA GLU A 33 1.69 -34.32 -3.45
C GLU A 33 1.53 -33.88 -4.91
N GLU A 34 0.46 -34.29 -5.58
CA GLU A 34 0.32 -34.10 -7.04
C GLU A 34 -0.40 -32.81 -7.45
N VAL A 35 -1.43 -32.40 -6.70
CA VAL A 35 -2.34 -31.32 -7.15
C VAL A 35 -2.47 -30.16 -6.18
N VAL A 36 -1.95 -30.28 -4.96
CA VAL A 36 -1.88 -29.15 -4.02
C VAL A 36 -0.56 -28.42 -4.26
N TRP A 37 -0.65 -27.15 -4.63
CA TRP A 37 0.52 -26.32 -4.79
C TRP A 37 0.94 -25.73 -3.43
N ASN A 38 2.18 -25.97 -3.03
CA ASN A 38 2.78 -25.33 -1.87
C ASN A 38 3.46 -24.04 -2.35
N SER A 39 2.89 -22.90 -2.01
CA SER A 39 3.45 -21.61 -2.39
C SER A 39 4.74 -21.31 -1.60
N PRO A 40 5.62 -20.42 -2.11
CA PRO A 40 6.82 -19.98 -1.36
C PRO A 40 6.50 -19.40 0.02
N GLU A 41 5.31 -18.82 0.18
CA GLU A 41 4.78 -18.27 1.45
C GLU A 41 4.37 -19.37 2.46
N GLY A 42 4.51 -20.65 2.10
CA GLY A 42 4.04 -21.78 2.92
C GLY A 42 2.52 -21.99 2.88
N ILE A 43 1.82 -21.38 1.91
CA ILE A 43 0.36 -21.50 1.77
C ILE A 43 0.04 -22.68 0.84
N LYS A 44 -0.84 -23.57 1.30
CA LYS A 44 -1.34 -24.69 0.49
C LYS A 44 -2.52 -24.24 -0.36
N VAL A 45 -2.31 -24.19 -1.66
CA VAL A 45 -3.34 -23.81 -2.64
C VAL A 45 -4.02 -25.05 -3.17
N LYS A 46 -5.32 -25.17 -2.92
CA LYS A 46 -6.13 -26.28 -3.44
C LYS A 46 -6.30 -26.13 -4.96
N PRO A 47 -6.37 -27.24 -5.72
CA PRO A 47 -6.66 -27.19 -7.16
C PRO A 47 -8.10 -26.75 -7.48
N PHE A 48 -8.99 -26.77 -6.48
CA PHE A 48 -10.34 -26.23 -6.57
C PHE A 48 -10.79 -25.73 -5.19
N TYR A 49 -11.74 -24.82 -5.17
CA TYR A 49 -12.43 -24.33 -3.97
C TYR A 49 -13.93 -24.53 -4.15
N HIS A 50 -14.64 -24.78 -3.05
CA HIS A 50 -16.08 -25.03 -3.02
C HIS A 50 -16.80 -24.00 -2.12
N ALA A 51 -18.14 -23.95 -2.18
CA ALA A 51 -18.91 -22.97 -1.40
C ALA A 51 -18.67 -23.12 0.12
N GLU A 52 -18.44 -24.34 0.60
CA GLU A 52 -18.09 -24.64 2.00
C GLU A 52 -16.78 -23.95 2.44
N ASP A 53 -15.83 -23.72 1.53
CA ASP A 53 -14.59 -22.98 1.84
C ASP A 53 -14.84 -21.50 2.17
N LEU A 54 -16.04 -20.98 1.88
CA LEU A 54 -16.43 -19.59 2.12
C LEU A 54 -17.23 -19.41 3.43
N GLU A 55 -17.67 -20.48 4.09
CA GLU A 55 -18.59 -20.41 5.24
C GLU A 55 -18.06 -19.58 6.42
N HIS A 56 -16.73 -19.48 6.55
CA HIS A 56 -16.06 -18.72 7.61
C HIS A 56 -15.38 -17.44 7.10
N ILE A 57 -15.60 -17.07 5.84
CA ILE A 57 -14.97 -15.89 5.23
C ILE A 57 -15.98 -14.75 5.20
N THR A 58 -15.71 -13.71 5.99
CA THR A 58 -16.44 -12.45 5.87
C THR A 58 -15.87 -11.65 4.71
N ILE A 59 -16.62 -11.55 3.61
CA ILE A 59 -16.26 -10.70 2.48
C ILE A 59 -16.56 -9.25 2.87
N GLN A 60 -15.52 -8.50 3.23
CA GLN A 60 -15.65 -7.05 3.32
C GLN A 60 -15.90 -6.50 1.91
N GLN A 61 -17.04 -5.84 1.72
CA GLN A 61 -17.30 -5.11 0.48
C GLN A 61 -16.31 -3.95 0.40
N THR A 62 -15.36 -4.05 -0.53
CA THR A 62 -14.56 -2.89 -0.91
C THR A 62 -15.47 -1.95 -1.69
N GLN A 63 -15.51 -0.68 -1.31
CA GLN A 63 -16.15 0.33 -2.17
C GLN A 63 -15.46 0.31 -3.52
N ASN A 64 -16.26 0.34 -4.60
CA ASN A 64 -15.74 0.52 -5.95
C ASN A 64 -15.22 1.96 -6.09
N SER A 65 -13.99 2.19 -5.65
CA SER A 65 -13.29 3.44 -5.91
C SER A 65 -12.59 3.33 -7.27
N SER A 66 -12.74 4.36 -8.11
CA SER A 66 -11.87 4.54 -9.27
C SER A 66 -10.41 4.63 -8.81
N TRP A 67 -9.49 3.98 -9.54
CA TRP A 67 -8.06 4.22 -9.36
C TRP A 67 -7.64 5.50 -10.09
N LYS A 68 -6.51 6.09 -9.67
CA LYS A 68 -5.87 7.21 -10.37
C LYS A 68 -4.63 6.72 -11.09
N ILE A 69 -4.39 7.20 -12.31
CA ILE A 69 -3.15 6.94 -13.04
C ILE A 69 -2.04 7.83 -12.48
N GLY A 70 -1.06 7.22 -11.80
CA GLY A 70 0.07 7.91 -11.18
C GLY A 70 1.34 7.96 -12.04
N GLN A 71 2.15 8.99 -11.85
CA GLN A 71 3.50 9.10 -12.43
C GLN A 71 4.53 9.50 -11.38
N ASN A 72 5.72 8.88 -11.44
CA ASN A 72 6.80 9.13 -10.49
C ASN A 72 7.88 10.04 -11.08
N ILE A 73 8.32 11.02 -10.29
CA ILE A 73 9.29 12.05 -10.69
C ILE A 73 10.35 12.18 -9.61
N TYR A 74 11.60 11.88 -9.94
CA TYR A 74 12.73 12.28 -9.09
C TYR A 74 12.95 13.79 -9.20
N ALA A 75 12.89 14.48 -8.07
CA ALA A 75 12.88 15.94 -7.99
C ALA A 75 14.21 16.49 -7.45
N GLY A 76 15.34 16.10 -8.04
CA GLY A 76 16.65 16.70 -7.72
C GLY A 76 16.80 18.15 -8.23
N ASN A 77 15.97 18.57 -9.18
CA ASN A 77 15.89 19.94 -9.67
C ASN A 77 14.41 20.34 -9.78
N ALA A 78 14.00 21.36 -9.03
CA ALA A 78 12.60 21.74 -8.92
C ALA A 78 11.95 22.16 -10.26
N ILE A 79 12.70 22.90 -11.09
CA ILE A 79 12.22 23.39 -12.39
C ILE A 79 12.00 22.21 -13.35
N MET A 80 13.00 21.33 -13.49
CA MET A 80 12.87 20.14 -14.35
C MET A 80 11.78 19.19 -13.86
N ALA A 81 11.60 19.05 -12.55
CA ALA A 81 10.53 18.24 -11.97
C ALA A 81 9.15 18.82 -12.31
N ASN A 82 8.98 20.14 -12.21
CA ASN A 82 7.75 20.83 -12.60
C ASN A 82 7.44 20.65 -14.10
N GLU A 83 8.42 20.90 -14.98
CA GLU A 83 8.23 20.73 -16.42
C GLU A 83 7.80 19.29 -16.77
N LYS A 84 8.41 18.31 -16.11
CA LYS A 84 8.07 16.89 -16.29
C LYS A 84 6.66 16.57 -15.77
N ALA A 85 6.29 17.14 -14.62
CA ALA A 85 4.96 16.99 -14.04
C ALA A 85 3.87 17.52 -14.97
N LEU A 86 4.02 18.74 -15.49
CA LEU A 86 3.04 19.34 -16.42
C LEU A 86 2.88 18.49 -17.68
N ARG A 87 3.98 18.00 -18.26
CA ARG A 87 3.93 17.07 -19.41
C ARG A 87 3.20 15.77 -19.12
N TYR A 88 3.29 15.24 -17.90
CA TYR A 88 2.55 14.03 -17.51
C TYR A 88 1.06 14.31 -17.34
N LEU A 89 0.70 15.45 -16.75
CA LEU A 89 -0.69 15.88 -16.63
C LEU A 89 -1.34 16.10 -18.01
N GLU A 90 -0.62 16.73 -18.95
CA GLU A 90 -1.05 16.87 -20.35
C GLU A 90 -1.31 15.53 -21.04
N LYS A 91 -0.61 14.46 -20.61
CA LYS A 91 -0.76 13.10 -21.14
C LYS A 91 -1.76 12.24 -20.35
N GLY A 92 -2.51 12.84 -19.43
CA GLY A 92 -3.60 12.17 -18.71
C GLY A 92 -3.20 11.54 -17.38
N ALA A 93 -2.05 11.91 -16.80
CA ALA A 93 -1.77 11.55 -15.41
C ALA A 93 -2.75 12.25 -14.46
N GLU A 94 -3.24 11.53 -13.45
CA GLU A 94 -4.21 11.99 -12.46
C GLU A 94 -3.61 12.13 -11.06
N ALA A 95 -2.42 11.52 -10.87
CA ALA A 95 -1.63 11.63 -9.66
C ALA A 95 -0.14 11.77 -9.99
N LEU A 96 0.59 12.50 -9.13
CA LEU A 96 2.02 12.73 -9.25
C LEU A 96 2.70 12.38 -7.93
N GLN A 97 3.74 11.54 -7.99
CA GLN A 97 4.63 11.27 -6.86
C GLN A 97 5.98 11.93 -7.13
N PHE A 98 6.44 12.79 -6.23
CA PHE A 98 7.75 13.42 -6.30
C PHE A 98 8.68 12.84 -5.24
N ILE A 99 9.83 12.33 -5.67
CA ILE A 99 10.90 11.90 -4.75
C ILE A 99 11.83 13.10 -4.53
N VAL A 100 11.79 13.68 -3.34
CA VAL A 100 12.54 14.90 -3.01
C VAL A 100 13.78 14.52 -2.20
N PRO A 101 14.99 14.67 -2.76
CA PRO A 101 16.20 14.14 -2.13
C PRO A 101 16.74 15.01 -0.98
N SER A 102 16.36 16.29 -0.88
CA SER A 102 16.86 17.19 0.18
C SER A 102 15.98 18.42 0.37
N GLU A 103 16.11 19.07 1.53
CA GLU A 103 15.42 20.33 1.87
C GLU A 103 15.78 21.51 0.96
N ASN A 104 16.88 21.43 0.22
CA ASN A 104 17.31 22.49 -0.70
C ASN A 104 16.43 22.58 -1.96
N VAL A 105 15.59 21.57 -2.21
CA VAL A 105 14.69 21.55 -3.35
C VAL A 105 13.41 22.31 -2.99
N ASP A 106 13.15 23.41 -3.70
CA ASP A 106 11.96 24.22 -3.46
C ASP A 106 10.69 23.55 -4.05
N ALA A 107 9.88 22.95 -3.17
CA ALA A 107 8.62 22.33 -3.56
C ALA A 107 7.57 23.34 -4.04
N VAL A 108 7.67 24.64 -3.69
CA VAL A 108 6.77 25.66 -4.22
C VAL A 108 6.98 25.82 -5.72
N ILE A 109 8.24 25.73 -6.19
CA ILE A 109 8.55 25.70 -7.62
C ILE A 109 8.02 24.42 -8.28
N ILE A 110 8.17 23.25 -7.63
CA ILE A 110 7.64 21.98 -8.14
C ILE A 110 6.13 22.04 -8.36
N LEU A 111 5.41 22.67 -7.44
CA LEU A 111 3.94 22.75 -7.43
C LEU A 111 3.38 23.88 -8.30
N ASN A 112 4.23 24.70 -8.92
CA ASN A 112 3.76 25.81 -9.73
C ASN A 112 2.88 25.33 -10.90
N ASN A 113 1.72 25.98 -11.10
CA ASN A 113 0.70 25.59 -12.08
C ASN A 113 0.13 24.16 -11.90
N ILE A 114 0.24 23.55 -10.72
CA ILE A 114 -0.40 22.27 -10.40
C ILE A 114 -1.61 22.53 -9.50
N ASP A 115 -2.81 22.19 -9.98
CA ASP A 115 -4.06 22.34 -9.22
C ASP A 115 -4.27 21.16 -8.26
N LEU A 116 -3.90 21.38 -6.99
CA LEU A 116 -4.05 20.42 -5.89
C LEU A 116 -5.51 20.06 -5.54
N SER A 117 -6.50 20.79 -6.07
CA SER A 117 -7.91 20.40 -5.92
C SER A 117 -8.33 19.28 -6.88
N ARG A 118 -7.56 19.09 -7.97
CA ARG A 118 -7.87 18.12 -9.05
C ARG A 118 -6.88 16.96 -9.08
N VAL A 119 -5.59 17.27 -8.93
CA VAL A 119 -4.49 16.30 -9.04
C VAL A 119 -4.13 15.79 -7.65
N LYS A 120 -4.01 14.46 -7.48
CA LYS A 120 -3.46 13.90 -6.24
C LYS A 120 -1.93 14.07 -6.28
N VAL A 121 -1.35 14.71 -5.27
CA VAL A 121 0.10 14.90 -5.18
C VAL A 121 0.64 14.22 -3.94
N CYS A 122 1.70 13.45 -4.14
CA CYS A 122 2.46 12.79 -3.09
C CYS A 122 3.92 13.27 -3.14
N PHE A 123 4.50 13.57 -1.99
CA PHE A 123 5.94 13.81 -1.84
C PHE A 123 6.54 12.66 -1.03
N GLU A 124 7.46 11.91 -1.63
CA GLU A 124 8.35 10.98 -0.92
C GLU A 124 9.59 11.80 -0.51
N LEU A 125 9.62 12.28 0.73
CA LEU A 125 10.75 13.07 1.24
C LEU A 125 11.85 12.13 1.73
N GLN A 126 13.08 12.31 1.23
CA GLN A 126 14.26 11.57 1.71
C GLN A 126 14.89 12.22 2.95
N PHE A 127 14.08 12.92 3.75
CA PHE A 127 14.42 13.60 4.99
C PHE A 127 13.13 13.84 5.79
N VAL A 128 13.26 14.17 7.07
CA VAL A 128 12.12 14.52 7.93
C VAL A 128 12.29 15.96 8.40
N SER A 129 11.43 16.88 7.95
CA SER A 129 11.52 18.30 8.33
C SER A 129 10.15 18.95 8.44
N LYS A 130 9.78 19.29 9.69
CA LYS A 130 8.55 20.04 10.00
C LYS A 130 8.54 21.42 9.34
N THR A 131 9.69 22.10 9.36
CA THR A 131 9.85 23.44 8.80
C THR A 131 9.61 23.42 7.30
N TYR A 132 10.15 22.43 6.59
CA TYR A 132 9.95 22.27 5.15
C TYR A 132 8.47 22.13 4.79
N ILE A 133 7.76 21.20 5.45
CA ILE A 133 6.32 20.96 5.22
C ILE A 133 5.52 22.23 5.54
N LYS A 134 5.77 22.86 6.70
CA LYS A 134 5.06 24.07 7.12
C LYS A 134 5.21 25.22 6.11
N GLN A 135 6.41 25.45 5.59
CA GLN A 135 6.64 26.49 4.58
C GLN A 135 5.79 26.29 3.32
N ILE A 136 5.53 25.04 2.93
CA ILE A 136 4.72 24.71 1.76
C ILE A 136 3.24 24.91 2.09
N LEU A 137 2.79 24.48 3.28
CA LEU A 137 1.43 24.72 3.76
C LEU A 137 1.08 26.21 3.80
N ASP A 138 2.02 27.05 4.25
CA ASP A 138 1.84 28.50 4.36
C ASP A 138 1.79 29.20 2.98
N LYS A 139 2.45 28.65 1.95
CA LYS A 139 2.63 29.30 0.64
C LYS A 139 1.72 28.76 -0.46
N VAL A 140 1.26 27.52 -0.36
CA VAL A 140 0.56 26.81 -1.44
C VAL A 140 -0.87 26.50 -1.03
N SER A 141 -1.84 26.99 -1.80
CA SER A 141 -3.26 26.74 -1.56
C SER A 141 -3.61 25.25 -1.69
N ASN A 142 -4.44 24.72 -0.78
CA ASN A 142 -4.81 23.30 -0.69
C ASN A 142 -3.62 22.33 -0.44
N ALA A 143 -2.49 22.82 0.06
CA ALA A 143 -1.34 21.98 0.38
C ALA A 143 -1.61 20.98 1.53
N ASN A 144 -2.67 21.18 2.32
CA ASN A 144 -3.13 20.22 3.32
C ASN A 144 -3.55 18.86 2.71
N LYS A 145 -3.89 18.82 1.41
CA LYS A 145 -4.25 17.60 0.65
C LYS A 145 -3.04 16.81 0.12
N ILE A 146 -1.84 17.34 0.29
CA ILE A 146 -0.61 16.65 -0.13
C ILE A 146 -0.37 15.45 0.80
N HIS A 147 0.03 14.33 0.20
CA HIS A 147 0.48 13.15 0.93
C HIS A 147 2.00 13.22 1.11
N TRP A 148 2.52 13.31 2.33
CA TRP A 148 3.95 13.58 2.60
C TRP A 148 4.86 12.35 2.72
N GLN A 149 4.27 11.15 2.64
CA GLN A 149 4.94 9.84 2.55
C GLN A 149 6.23 9.73 3.38
N ILE A 150 6.14 10.11 4.66
CA ILE A 150 7.22 10.00 5.63
C ILE A 150 7.28 8.57 6.17
N ASP A 151 8.45 7.92 6.03
CA ASP A 151 8.70 6.53 6.46
C ASP A 151 10.15 6.36 7.01
N PRO A 152 10.45 6.83 8.24
CA PRO A 152 11.81 6.74 8.80
C PRO A 152 12.28 5.31 9.03
N ILE A 153 11.35 4.37 9.27
CA ILE A 153 11.69 2.95 9.48
C ILE A 153 12.00 2.32 8.11
N GLY A 154 11.26 2.68 7.06
CA GLY A 154 11.59 2.33 5.69
C GLY A 154 12.93 2.91 5.25
N HIS A 155 13.29 4.13 5.68
CA HIS A 155 14.62 4.68 5.49
C HIS A 155 15.69 3.81 6.18
N LEU A 156 15.51 3.50 7.46
CA LEU A 156 16.39 2.60 8.22
C LEU A 156 16.57 1.25 7.52
N ALA A 157 15.47 0.63 7.09
CA ALA A 157 15.51 -0.67 6.42
C ALA A 157 16.26 -0.62 5.07
N ARG A 158 16.22 0.53 4.37
CA ARG A 158 16.89 0.73 3.09
C ARG A 158 18.37 1.08 3.22
N SER A 159 18.72 1.96 4.16
CA SER A 159 20.07 2.53 4.29
C SER A 159 20.92 1.85 5.37
N GLY A 160 20.28 1.07 6.25
CA GLY A 160 20.89 0.55 7.48
C GLY A 160 21.09 1.61 8.57
N ASN A 161 20.62 2.84 8.36
CA ASN A 161 20.84 3.97 9.27
C ASN A 161 19.55 4.78 9.45
N TRP A 162 19.38 5.36 10.64
CA TRP A 162 18.44 6.46 10.85
C TRP A 162 18.96 7.73 10.15
N TYR A 163 18.10 8.73 9.94
CA TYR A 163 18.55 10.04 9.46
C TYR A 163 19.52 10.67 10.45
N GLU A 164 19.16 10.67 11.74
CA GLU A 164 20.07 11.00 12.83
C GLU A 164 20.18 9.85 13.83
N ASN A 165 19.06 9.48 14.45
CA ASN A 165 18.94 8.36 15.40
C ASN A 165 17.46 8.07 15.66
N MET A 166 17.17 6.87 16.18
CA MET A 166 15.79 6.42 16.46
C MET A 166 14.98 7.44 17.26
N SER A 167 15.55 8.01 18.33
CA SER A 167 14.81 8.91 19.22
C SER A 167 14.46 10.23 18.52
N SER A 168 15.42 10.85 17.82
CA SER A 168 15.23 12.11 17.09
C SER A 168 14.21 11.93 15.96
N ASP A 169 14.44 10.94 15.10
CA ASP A 169 13.62 10.68 13.91
C ASP A 169 12.16 10.36 14.28
N MET A 170 11.93 9.52 15.29
CA MET A 170 10.58 9.18 15.72
C MET A 170 9.88 10.33 16.46
N SER A 171 10.63 11.17 17.19
CA SER A 171 10.06 12.38 17.81
C SER A 171 9.63 13.39 16.73
N LEU A 172 10.42 13.53 15.66
CA LEU A 172 10.04 14.39 14.52
C LEU A 172 8.74 13.91 13.87
N VAL A 173 8.52 12.60 13.74
CA VAL A 173 7.25 12.05 13.24
C VAL A 173 6.07 12.55 14.08
N GLU A 174 6.17 12.47 15.40
CA GLU A 174 5.13 12.97 16.30
C GLU A 174 4.87 14.47 16.08
N GLU A 175 5.94 15.27 16.00
CA GLU A 175 5.84 16.71 15.81
C GLU A 175 5.16 17.11 14.49
N LEU A 176 5.26 16.28 13.44
CA LEU A 176 4.61 16.53 12.15
C LEU A 176 3.09 16.51 12.26
N PHE A 177 2.51 15.73 13.18
CA PHE A 177 1.05 15.65 13.33
C PHE A 177 0.42 16.95 13.83
N THR A 178 1.21 17.85 14.43
CA THR A 178 0.75 19.21 14.76
C THR A 178 0.45 20.09 13.53
N LEU A 179 0.79 19.64 12.32
CA LEU A 179 0.53 20.35 11.05
C LEU A 179 -0.85 19.95 10.49
N ASP A 180 -1.59 20.93 9.95
CA ASP A 180 -2.87 20.66 9.29
C ASP A 180 -2.66 20.00 7.91
N THR A 181 -2.59 18.67 7.93
CA THR A 181 -2.43 17.83 6.74
C THR A 181 -3.40 16.65 6.78
N GLU A 182 -3.69 16.07 5.62
CA GLU A 182 -4.54 14.89 5.50
C GLU A 182 -3.75 13.58 5.67
N THR A 183 -2.54 13.51 5.11
CA THR A 183 -1.73 12.28 5.11
C THR A 183 -0.25 12.61 5.25
N ILE A 184 0.36 12.17 6.35
CA ILE A 184 1.79 12.39 6.64
C ILE A 184 2.58 11.11 6.40
N LEU A 185 2.13 10.02 6.99
CA LEU A 185 2.86 8.77 7.07
C LEU A 185 2.67 7.92 5.81
N SER A 186 3.72 7.16 5.51
CA SER A 186 3.61 6.03 4.60
C SER A 186 4.42 4.84 5.08
N VAL A 187 4.13 3.68 4.49
CA VAL A 187 4.97 2.48 4.60
C VAL A 187 5.31 1.99 3.19
N ASP A 188 6.59 2.03 2.83
CA ASP A 188 7.08 1.50 1.56
C ASP A 188 7.33 -0.01 1.64
N VAL A 189 6.24 -0.77 1.48
CA VAL A 189 6.26 -2.24 1.45
C VAL A 189 7.08 -2.77 0.27
N SER A 190 7.15 -2.01 -0.83
CA SER A 190 7.87 -2.42 -2.04
C SER A 190 9.37 -2.61 -1.81
N LEU A 191 9.93 -1.97 -0.78
CA LEU A 191 11.32 -2.19 -0.36
C LEU A 191 11.60 -3.67 -0.10
N TYR A 192 10.69 -4.35 0.61
CA TYR A 192 10.88 -5.73 1.04
C TYR A 192 10.74 -6.72 -0.11
N GLU A 193 9.78 -6.52 -1.00
CA GLU A 193 9.66 -7.35 -2.21
C GLU A 193 10.93 -7.25 -3.07
N ASN A 194 11.44 -6.03 -3.27
CA ASN A 194 12.68 -5.80 -4.00
C ASN A 194 13.91 -6.40 -3.29
N ALA A 195 13.84 -6.61 -1.97
CA ALA A 195 14.85 -7.30 -1.17
C ALA A 195 14.64 -8.83 -1.09
N GLY A 196 13.63 -9.38 -1.78
CA GLY A 196 13.35 -10.81 -1.85
C GLY A 196 12.41 -11.35 -0.78
N ALA A 197 11.70 -10.47 -0.05
CA ALA A 197 10.72 -10.88 0.94
C ALA A 197 9.49 -11.53 0.29
N ASP A 198 9.02 -12.62 0.88
CA ASP A 198 7.74 -13.22 0.49
C ASP A 198 6.55 -12.33 0.90
N ILE A 199 5.35 -12.68 0.45
CA ILE A 199 4.16 -11.86 0.68
C ILE A 199 3.77 -11.79 2.17
N VAL A 200 4.01 -12.85 2.93
CA VAL A 200 3.72 -12.87 4.38
C VAL A 200 4.67 -11.92 5.10
N GLN A 201 5.95 -11.95 4.77
CA GLN A 201 6.96 -11.04 5.28
C GLN A 201 6.66 -9.58 4.92
N GLN A 202 6.32 -9.30 3.67
CA GLN A 202 5.92 -7.97 3.22
C GLN A 202 4.77 -7.40 4.07
N LEU A 203 3.70 -8.18 4.27
CA LEU A 203 2.55 -7.75 5.08
C LEU A 203 2.90 -7.60 6.57
N ALA A 204 3.68 -8.54 7.12
CA ALA A 204 4.10 -8.50 8.52
C ALA A 204 4.99 -7.30 8.84
N TYR A 205 5.95 -6.99 7.95
CA TYR A 205 6.80 -5.80 8.09
C TYR A 205 5.99 -4.52 7.91
N ALA A 206 5.05 -4.48 6.96
CA ALA A 206 4.18 -3.33 6.78
C ALA A 206 3.36 -3.01 8.04
N MET A 207 2.75 -4.02 8.65
CA MET A 207 1.98 -3.86 9.89
C MET A 207 2.88 -3.53 11.09
N SER A 208 4.10 -4.07 11.13
CA SER A 208 5.08 -3.73 12.18
C SER A 208 5.46 -2.25 12.14
N HIS A 209 5.73 -1.70 10.95
CA HIS A 209 6.03 -0.26 10.79
C HIS A 209 4.84 0.58 11.22
N ALA A 210 3.65 0.25 10.71
CA ALA A 210 2.45 1.02 11.01
C ALA A 210 2.11 0.98 12.51
N ASN A 211 2.27 -0.18 13.16
CA ASN A 211 2.08 -0.32 14.60
C ASN A 211 3.07 0.54 15.41
N GLU A 212 4.32 0.62 14.98
CA GLU A 212 5.31 1.48 15.64
C GLU A 212 4.95 2.96 15.52
N TYR A 213 4.48 3.39 14.35
CA TYR A 213 3.97 4.76 14.18
C TYR A 213 2.75 5.04 15.05
N LEU A 214 1.78 4.11 15.11
CA LEU A 214 0.61 4.25 15.99
C LEU A 214 1.03 4.37 17.46
N ASN A 215 2.04 3.61 17.90
CA ASN A 215 2.56 3.70 19.26
C ASN A 215 3.18 5.07 19.56
N VAL A 216 3.99 5.60 18.66
CA VAL A 216 4.58 6.94 18.81
C VAL A 216 3.48 8.00 18.90
N LEU A 217 2.49 7.96 18.00
CA LEU A 217 1.38 8.91 18.04
C LEU A 217 0.51 8.76 19.28
N LYS A 218 0.35 7.54 19.80
CA LYS A 218 -0.37 7.29 21.05
C LYS A 218 0.37 7.87 22.25
N GLN A 219 1.70 7.74 22.31
CA GLN A 219 2.52 8.31 23.38
C GLN A 219 2.49 9.84 23.36
N GLY A 220 2.49 10.43 22.16
CA GLY A 220 2.37 11.87 21.94
C GLY A 220 0.95 12.44 22.00
N GLU A 221 -0.05 11.65 22.38
CA GLU A 221 -1.47 12.04 22.39
C GLU A 221 -2.03 12.54 21.03
N ASN A 222 -1.34 12.24 19.93
CA ASN A 222 -1.69 12.67 18.57
C ASN A 222 -2.40 11.58 17.74
N LEU A 223 -2.68 10.41 18.32
CA LEU A 223 -3.33 9.31 17.60
C LEU A 223 -4.68 9.70 16.96
N GLY A 224 -5.47 10.55 17.64
CA GLY A 224 -6.75 11.05 17.11
C GLY A 224 -6.63 11.99 15.90
N GLN A 225 -5.42 12.48 15.59
CA GLN A 225 -5.14 13.32 14.43
C GLN A 225 -4.78 12.50 13.18
N LEU A 226 -4.52 11.20 13.34
CA LEU A 226 -4.24 10.31 12.23
C LEU A 226 -5.51 10.09 11.39
N LYS A 227 -5.56 10.72 10.22
CA LYS A 227 -6.66 10.56 9.26
C LYS A 227 -6.43 9.37 8.33
N SER A 228 -5.21 9.20 7.83
CA SER A 228 -4.85 8.08 6.94
C SER A 228 -3.34 7.82 6.89
N ILE A 229 -2.97 6.65 6.36
CA ILE A 229 -1.60 6.24 6.07
C ILE A 229 -1.54 5.70 4.64
N ASP A 230 -0.48 6.03 3.89
CA ASP A 230 -0.25 5.47 2.56
C ASP A 230 0.55 4.17 2.65
N PHE A 231 0.09 3.11 1.99
CA PHE A 231 0.90 1.92 1.76
C PHE A 231 1.36 1.88 0.30
N LYS A 232 2.67 1.88 0.07
CA LYS A 232 3.28 1.71 -1.26
C LYS A 232 3.66 0.24 -1.44
N VAL A 233 2.99 -0.42 -2.38
CA VAL A 233 3.04 -1.87 -2.57
C VAL A 233 3.45 -2.18 -4.01
N SER A 234 4.36 -3.12 -4.19
CA SER A 234 4.73 -3.71 -5.49
C SER A 234 3.76 -4.83 -5.88
N VAL A 235 3.66 -5.12 -7.17
CA VAL A 235 2.78 -6.17 -7.71
C VAL A 235 3.61 -7.04 -8.66
N ALA A 236 3.81 -8.31 -8.28
CA ALA A 236 4.56 -9.28 -9.08
C ALA A 236 3.65 -10.12 -10.02
N GLY A 237 4.22 -11.17 -10.62
CA GLY A 237 3.54 -12.04 -11.58
C GLY A 237 2.54 -13.04 -10.98
N ASN A 238 2.52 -13.25 -9.66
CA ASN A 238 1.61 -14.21 -9.03
C ASN A 238 0.20 -13.61 -8.83
N TYR A 239 -0.55 -13.55 -9.92
CA TYR A 239 -1.82 -12.83 -10.05
C TYR A 239 -2.78 -12.97 -8.85
N PHE A 240 -3.10 -14.20 -8.43
CA PHE A 240 -4.07 -14.41 -7.35
C PHE A 240 -3.52 -14.01 -5.98
N PHE A 241 -2.23 -14.26 -5.73
CA PHE A 241 -1.61 -13.88 -4.47
C PHE A 241 -1.44 -12.38 -4.37
N GLU A 242 -1.20 -11.67 -5.46
CA GLU A 242 -1.14 -10.20 -5.46
C GLU A 242 -2.51 -9.58 -5.12
N ILE A 243 -3.59 -10.14 -5.68
CA ILE A 243 -4.96 -9.74 -5.31
C ILE A 243 -5.21 -10.04 -3.82
N ALA A 244 -4.81 -11.22 -3.36
CA ALA A 244 -4.95 -11.62 -1.96
C ALA A 244 -4.14 -10.72 -1.02
N LYS A 245 -2.90 -10.35 -1.39
CA LYS A 245 -2.01 -9.45 -0.65
C LYS A 245 -2.67 -8.11 -0.40
N LEU A 246 -3.21 -7.47 -1.45
CA LEU A 246 -3.87 -6.18 -1.31
C LEU A 246 -5.14 -6.25 -0.44
N LYS A 247 -5.90 -7.36 -0.50
CA LYS A 247 -7.06 -7.60 0.37
C LYS A 247 -6.63 -7.83 1.82
N ALA A 248 -5.63 -8.68 2.04
CA ALA A 248 -5.09 -8.99 3.35
C ALA A 248 -4.52 -7.74 4.01
N LEU A 249 -3.79 -6.90 3.28
CA LEU A 249 -3.27 -5.63 3.78
C LEU A 249 -4.38 -4.74 4.36
N ARG A 250 -5.51 -4.58 3.64
CA ARG A 250 -6.66 -3.81 4.14
C ARG A 250 -7.28 -4.44 5.38
N ASN A 251 -7.46 -5.76 5.38
CA ASN A 251 -8.02 -6.46 6.53
C ASN A 251 -7.13 -6.33 7.77
N LEU A 252 -5.81 -6.48 7.60
CA LEU A 252 -4.83 -6.36 8.68
C LEU A 252 -4.80 -4.93 9.22
N TRP A 253 -4.80 -3.92 8.33
CA TRP A 253 -4.87 -2.53 8.73
C TRP A 253 -6.13 -2.23 9.53
N ASN A 254 -7.30 -2.70 9.07
CA ASN A 254 -8.57 -2.52 9.78
C ASN A 254 -8.60 -3.17 11.19
N VAL A 255 -7.77 -4.18 11.45
CA VAL A 255 -7.64 -4.80 12.78
C VAL A 255 -6.70 -3.99 13.67
N LEU A 256 -5.71 -3.31 13.07
CA LEU A 256 -4.66 -2.58 13.77
C LEU A 256 -5.05 -1.14 14.10
N SER A 257 -5.73 -0.43 13.19
CA SER A 257 -6.12 0.98 13.31
C SER A 257 -7.47 1.16 13.98
#